data_AF-A0A1V6GUB7-F1
#
_entry.id   AF-A0A1V6GUB7-F1
#
_cell.length_a   1.000
_cell.length_b   1.000
_cell.length_c   1.000
_cell.angle_alpha   90.00
_cell.angle_beta   90.00
_cell.angle_gamma   90.00
#
_symmetry.space_group_name_H-M   'P 1'
#
loop_
_entity.id
_entity.type
_entity.pdbx_description
1 polymer ?
#
loop_
_entity_poly.entity_id
_entity_poly.type
_entity_poly.pdbx_seq_one_letter_code
_entity_poly.pdbx_strand_id
1 'polypeptide(L)'
;MMNVPRYMLLPFVIALLFGLHACAEMKGWLPQESPAQKPAPVKQAPQKAELPPERPLSLAANHMKAGQYQQALDIYGREFRRQPQETSLKKEYAKSVNEMKSLADTMLEKGNVPKAGRIYYTLRNNYASFSGLKEMLSFDDAYLNTKLSSCRKNLSRQGFEQYRKGNIERAIALWQDLLAIDPENKDIKAAVRTATQQQKNLQDKNRPF
;
A
#
# COMPACT_ATOMS: atom_id res chain seq x y z
N MET A 1 37.49 -26.63 6.87
CA MET A 1 38.63 -25.77 7.27
C MET A 1 38.52 -24.45 6.54
N MET A 2 38.72 -23.37 7.28
CA MET A 2 38.33 -21.99 6.98
C MET A 2 39.29 -21.30 5.99
N ASN A 3 38.79 -20.33 5.22
CA ASN A 3 39.34 -18.98 5.32
C ASN A 3 38.39 -17.91 4.74
N VAL A 4 38.07 -16.94 5.59
CA VAL A 4 37.30 -15.72 5.33
C VAL A 4 38.27 -14.55 5.53
N PRO A 5 38.42 -13.61 4.58
CA PRO A 5 39.25 -12.44 4.83
C PRO A 5 38.51 -11.40 5.68
N ARG A 6 39.29 -10.79 6.57
CA ARG A 6 38.92 -9.97 7.73
C ARG A 6 38.42 -8.58 7.33
N TYR A 7 37.31 -8.18 7.94
CA TYR A 7 36.85 -6.80 8.00
C TYR A 7 37.85 -5.97 8.82
N MET A 8 38.39 -4.92 8.22
CA MET A 8 39.25 -3.95 8.86
C MET A 8 38.38 -2.89 9.55
N LEU A 9 38.34 -2.95 10.87
CA LEU A 9 37.84 -1.91 11.77
C LEU A 9 38.93 -0.84 11.91
N LEU A 10 38.59 0.45 11.71
CA LEU A 10 39.26 1.53 12.42
C LEU A 10 38.35 2.77 12.52
N PRO A 11 38.04 3.27 13.74
CA PRO A 11 37.38 4.55 13.95
C PRO A 11 38.40 5.68 14.08
N PHE A 12 38.19 6.80 13.38
CA PHE A 12 38.94 8.04 13.62
C PHE A 12 38.08 9.01 14.44
N VAL A 13 38.46 9.17 15.70
CA VAL A 13 38.04 10.26 16.59
C VAL A 13 39.26 11.15 16.78
N ILE A 14 39.26 12.39 16.30
CA ILE A 14 40.05 13.50 16.89
C ILE A 14 39.29 14.82 16.74
N ALA A 15 39.06 15.46 17.89
CA ALA A 15 38.47 16.78 18.09
C ALA A 15 39.51 17.91 17.92
N LEU A 16 39.05 19.13 17.58
CA LEU A 16 39.71 20.44 17.80
C LEU A 16 38.67 21.53 17.44
N LEU A 17 37.93 22.15 18.37
CA LEU A 17 38.27 23.20 19.34
C LEU A 17 38.73 24.56 18.75
N PHE A 18 37.99 25.59 19.19
CA PHE A 18 38.28 27.04 19.31
C PHE A 18 38.13 27.98 18.11
N GLY A 19 37.34 29.04 18.36
CA GLY A 19 37.21 30.22 17.52
C GLY A 19 36.11 31.20 17.97
N LEU A 20 36.08 31.57 19.26
CA LEU A 20 35.45 32.82 19.71
C LEU A 20 36.27 34.00 19.17
N HIS A 21 35.60 35.09 18.73
CA HIS A 21 35.97 36.52 18.70
C HIS A 21 34.99 37.19 17.71
N ALA A 22 34.40 38.36 17.92
CA ALA A 22 34.33 39.29 19.02
C ALA A 22 33.17 40.27 18.72
N CYS A 23 32.56 40.79 19.78
CA CYS A 23 31.62 41.91 19.74
C CYS A 23 32.36 43.23 19.50
N ALA A 24 31.70 44.16 18.82
CA ALA A 24 31.96 45.59 18.83
C ALA A 24 30.59 46.29 18.59
N GLU A 25 30.20 47.40 19.18
CA GLU A 25 30.68 48.22 20.30
C GLU A 25 29.54 49.24 20.58
N MET A 26 29.28 49.53 21.87
CA MET A 26 28.70 50.74 22.53
C MET A 26 27.53 51.51 21.85
N LYS A 27 26.56 52.14 22.56
CA LYS A 27 26.53 52.82 23.87
C LYS A 27 25.06 53.25 24.11
N GLY A 28 24.64 53.36 25.37
CA GLY A 28 23.62 54.33 25.75
C GLY A 28 22.43 53.83 26.59
N TRP A 29 22.51 54.11 27.89
CA TRP A 29 21.40 54.37 28.83
C TRP A 29 20.47 53.23 29.30
N LEU A 30 20.50 52.99 30.61
CA LEU A 30 19.39 52.52 31.46
C LEU A 30 19.12 53.61 32.51
N PRO A 31 18.01 53.65 33.26
CA PRO A 31 16.78 52.85 33.18
C PRO A 31 15.47 53.68 33.32
N GLN A 32 14.32 53.13 32.94
CA GLN A 32 13.10 53.42 33.71
C GLN A 32 12.17 52.20 33.76
N GLU A 33 11.91 51.74 34.97
CA GLU A 33 10.98 50.67 35.30
C GLU A 33 9.61 51.28 35.64
N SER A 34 8.57 50.89 34.88
CA SER A 34 7.14 51.05 35.24
C SER A 34 6.24 50.33 34.22
N PRO A 35 5.00 49.98 34.56
CA PRO A 35 4.63 48.61 34.93
C PRO A 35 3.86 47.84 33.85
N ALA A 36 3.84 46.52 34.03
CA ALA A 36 3.20 45.50 33.21
C ALA A 36 1.85 45.90 32.57
N GLN A 37 1.80 45.82 31.24
CA GLN A 37 0.58 45.88 30.44
C GLN A 37 0.24 44.47 29.95
N LYS A 38 -0.93 43.96 30.34
CA LYS A 38 -1.46 42.66 29.91
C LYS A 38 -1.55 42.61 28.37
N PRO A 39 -1.12 41.53 27.70
CA PRO A 39 -1.36 41.39 26.27
C PRO A 39 -2.86 41.20 26.00
N ALA A 40 -3.37 41.92 24.99
CA ALA A 40 -4.72 41.76 24.48
C ALA A 40 -4.93 40.37 23.84
N PRO A 41 -6.16 39.82 23.82
CA PRO A 41 -6.42 38.52 23.21
C PRO A 41 -6.25 38.60 21.70
N VAL A 42 -5.33 37.79 21.16
CA VAL A 42 -5.21 37.59 19.71
C VAL A 42 -6.49 36.93 19.21
N LYS A 43 -7.26 37.64 18.37
CA LYS A 43 -8.38 37.08 17.62
C LYS A 43 -7.85 35.94 16.74
N GLN A 44 -8.29 34.72 17.04
CA GLN A 44 -8.02 33.55 16.21
C GLN A 44 -8.73 33.71 14.86
N ALA A 45 -7.98 33.50 13.77
CA ALA A 45 -8.52 33.36 12.43
C ALA A 45 -9.47 32.14 12.36
N PRO A 46 -10.47 32.12 11.46
CA PRO A 46 -11.49 31.07 11.44
C PRO A 46 -10.85 29.70 11.22
N GLN A 47 -11.05 28.80 12.20
CA GLN A 47 -10.73 27.39 12.04
C GLN A 47 -11.55 26.84 10.87
N LYS A 48 -10.84 26.28 9.89
CA LYS A 48 -11.44 25.43 8.84
C LYS A 48 -12.23 24.34 9.57
N ALA A 49 -13.54 24.31 9.39
CA ALA A 49 -14.45 23.40 10.09
C ALA A 49 -13.93 21.96 9.99
N GLU A 50 -13.49 21.42 11.12
CA GLU A 50 -13.07 20.03 11.24
C GLU A 50 -14.34 19.17 11.21
N LEU A 51 -14.43 18.30 10.20
CA LEU A 51 -15.54 17.36 10.07
C LEU A 51 -15.58 16.48 11.33
N PRO A 52 -16.76 16.16 11.91
CA PRO A 52 -16.84 15.32 13.11
C PRO A 52 -16.06 14.01 12.91
N PRO A 53 -15.45 13.44 13.97
CA PRO A 53 -14.71 12.19 13.85
C PRO A 53 -15.62 11.12 13.26
N GLU A 54 -15.28 10.68 12.05
CA GLU A 54 -16.07 9.69 11.33
C GLU A 54 -16.08 8.38 12.13
N ARG A 55 -17.27 7.79 12.33
CA ARG A 55 -17.39 6.54 13.09
C ARG A 55 -16.59 5.44 12.37
N PRO A 56 -15.83 4.58 13.09
CA PRO A 56 -14.95 3.60 12.44
C PRO A 56 -15.62 2.75 11.35
N LEU A 57 -16.88 2.38 11.53
CA LEU A 57 -17.62 1.57 10.55
C LEU A 57 -18.02 2.35 9.30
N SER A 58 -18.36 3.65 9.41
CA SER A 58 -18.60 4.47 8.23
C SER A 58 -17.31 4.70 7.45
N LEU A 59 -16.18 4.89 8.15
CA LEU A 59 -14.87 4.98 7.51
C LEU A 59 -14.50 3.67 6.77
N ALA A 60 -14.72 2.51 7.39
CA ALA A 60 -14.51 1.21 6.74
C ALA A 60 -15.38 1.04 5.48
N ALA A 61 -16.66 1.41 5.57
CA ALA A 61 -17.58 1.38 4.44
C ALA A 61 -17.15 2.34 3.31
N ASN A 62 -16.62 3.52 3.64
CA ASN A 62 -16.07 4.44 2.63
C ASN A 62 -14.84 3.86 1.94
N HIS A 63 -13.92 3.25 2.70
CA HIS A 63 -12.79 2.53 2.11
C HIS A 63 -13.24 1.37 1.19
N MET A 64 -14.29 0.62 1.56
CA MET A 64 -14.87 -0.40 0.66
C MET A 64 -15.35 0.20 -0.66
N LYS A 65 -16.12 1.30 -0.60
CA LYS A 65 -16.63 2.01 -1.79
C LYS A 65 -15.51 2.57 -2.66
N ALA A 66 -14.43 3.04 -2.04
CA ALA A 66 -13.26 3.56 -2.73
C ALA A 66 -12.35 2.46 -3.33
N GLY A 67 -12.66 1.17 -3.12
CA GLY A 67 -11.81 0.05 -3.54
C GLY A 67 -10.54 -0.12 -2.70
N GLN A 68 -10.46 0.57 -1.56
CA GLN A 68 -9.38 0.50 -0.59
C GLN A 68 -9.57 -0.67 0.37
N TYR A 69 -9.68 -1.87 -0.19
CA TYR A 69 -10.15 -3.05 0.52
C TYR A 69 -9.30 -3.42 1.74
N GLN A 70 -7.97 -3.37 1.65
CA GLN A 70 -7.12 -3.70 2.80
C GLN A 70 -7.38 -2.75 3.98
N GLN A 71 -7.49 -1.44 3.72
CA GLN A 71 -7.77 -0.45 4.77
C GLN A 71 -9.14 -0.70 5.42
N ALA A 72 -10.15 -1.03 4.62
CA ALA A 72 -11.47 -1.38 5.13
C ALA A 72 -11.44 -2.64 5.99
N LEU A 73 -10.77 -3.72 5.53
CA LEU A 73 -10.63 -4.98 6.26
C LEU A 73 -9.84 -4.79 7.58
N ASP A 74 -8.83 -3.93 7.58
CA ASP A 74 -8.05 -3.62 8.79
C ASP A 74 -8.93 -2.94 9.85
N ILE A 75 -9.81 -2.02 9.45
CA ILE A 75 -10.74 -1.35 10.36
C ILE A 75 -11.80 -2.33 10.86
N TYR A 76 -12.48 -3.04 9.96
CA TYR A 76 -13.48 -4.03 10.35
C TYR A 76 -12.90 -5.10 11.27
N GLY A 77 -11.74 -5.65 10.93
CA GLY A 77 -11.06 -6.66 11.74
C GLY A 77 -10.67 -6.14 13.13
N ARG A 78 -10.25 -4.86 13.24
CA ARG A 78 -9.94 -4.23 14.53
C ARG A 78 -11.18 -4.06 15.39
N GLU A 79 -12.26 -3.54 14.82
CA GLU A 79 -13.51 -3.33 15.55
C GLU A 79 -14.13 -4.67 15.96
N PHE A 80 -14.11 -5.67 15.06
CA PHE A 80 -14.64 -7.01 15.36
C PHE A 80 -13.86 -7.69 16.49
N ARG A 81 -12.54 -7.50 16.58
CA ARG A 81 -11.74 -7.99 17.72
C ARG A 81 -12.08 -7.30 19.03
N ARG A 82 -12.46 -6.02 18.99
CA ARG A 82 -12.87 -5.26 20.19
C ARG A 82 -14.27 -5.66 20.67
N GLN A 83 -15.17 -5.96 19.75
CA GLN A 83 -16.58 -6.19 20.01
C GLN A 83 -17.10 -7.45 19.29
N PRO A 84 -16.55 -8.64 19.59
CA PRO A 84 -16.85 -9.86 18.81
C PRO A 84 -18.30 -10.36 18.94
N GLN A 85 -18.99 -9.96 20.02
CA GLN A 85 -20.39 -10.31 20.28
C GLN A 85 -21.38 -9.34 19.62
N GLU A 86 -20.89 -8.22 19.08
CA GLU A 86 -21.75 -7.21 18.49
C GLU A 86 -22.25 -7.70 17.12
N THR A 87 -23.55 -8.02 17.08
CA THR A 87 -24.16 -8.75 15.96
C THR A 87 -24.28 -7.89 14.72
N SER A 88 -24.48 -6.57 14.84
CA SER A 88 -24.63 -5.69 13.68
C SER A 88 -23.30 -5.51 12.93
N LEU A 89 -22.20 -5.33 13.65
CA LEU A 89 -20.83 -5.30 13.13
C LEU A 89 -20.48 -6.62 12.45
N LYS A 90 -20.77 -7.74 13.08
CA LYS A 90 -20.51 -9.07 12.49
C LYS A 90 -21.23 -9.21 11.14
N LYS A 91 -22.51 -8.80 11.08
CA LYS A 91 -23.31 -8.83 9.84
C LYS A 91 -22.77 -7.87 8.78
N GLU A 92 -22.45 -6.63 9.14
CA GLU A 92 -21.95 -5.62 8.20
C GLU A 92 -20.56 -5.99 7.65
N TYR A 93 -19.70 -6.55 8.50
CA TYR A 93 -18.40 -7.03 8.08
C TYR A 93 -18.52 -8.21 7.11
N ALA A 94 -19.30 -9.24 7.47
CA ALA A 94 -19.53 -10.39 6.59
C ALA A 94 -20.17 -9.97 5.25
N LYS A 95 -21.13 -9.03 5.28
CA LYS A 95 -21.74 -8.45 4.09
C LYS A 95 -20.69 -7.79 3.19
N SER A 96 -19.86 -6.91 3.73
CA SER A 96 -18.83 -6.21 2.97
C SER A 96 -17.83 -7.18 2.32
N VAL A 97 -17.44 -8.24 3.04
CA VAL A 97 -16.53 -9.28 2.55
C VAL A 97 -17.18 -10.11 1.42
N ASN A 98 -18.47 -10.44 1.54
CA ASN A 98 -19.22 -11.11 0.48
C ASN A 98 -19.41 -10.22 -0.76
N GLU A 99 -19.61 -8.92 -0.58
CA GLU A 99 -19.68 -7.95 -1.68
C GLU A 99 -18.35 -7.85 -2.44
N MET A 100 -17.21 -7.86 -1.74
CA MET A 100 -15.89 -7.96 -2.38
C MET A 100 -15.78 -9.21 -3.25
N LYS A 101 -16.19 -10.39 -2.74
CA LYS A 101 -16.21 -11.63 -3.52
C LYS A 101 -17.10 -11.49 -4.74
N SER A 102 -18.33 -11.01 -4.59
CA SER A 102 -19.28 -10.83 -5.70
C SER A 102 -18.74 -9.90 -6.80
N LEU A 103 -18.06 -8.82 -6.38
CA LEU A 103 -17.39 -7.91 -7.29
C LEU A 103 -16.23 -8.59 -8.03
N ALA A 104 -15.40 -9.38 -7.34
CA ALA A 104 -14.32 -10.13 -7.97
C ALA A 104 -14.86 -11.12 -9.01
N ASP A 105 -15.95 -11.81 -8.71
CA ASP A 105 -16.63 -12.73 -9.63
C ASP A 105 -17.11 -12.00 -10.88
N THR A 106 -17.81 -10.89 -10.69
CA THR A 106 -18.30 -10.04 -11.78
C THR A 106 -17.16 -9.53 -12.65
N MET A 107 -16.04 -9.11 -12.03
CA MET A 107 -14.85 -8.65 -12.77
C MET A 107 -14.24 -9.79 -13.58
N LEU A 108 -14.17 -11.00 -13.04
CA LEU A 108 -13.63 -12.16 -13.73
C LEU A 108 -14.52 -12.58 -14.90
N GLU A 109 -15.83 -12.62 -14.70
CA GLU A 109 -16.83 -12.91 -15.75
C GLU A 109 -16.77 -11.91 -16.91
N LYS A 110 -16.55 -10.63 -16.60
CA LYS A 110 -16.34 -9.56 -17.59
C LYS A 110 -14.94 -9.57 -18.23
N GLY A 111 -14.10 -10.54 -17.91
CA GLY A 111 -12.74 -10.65 -18.42
C GLY A 111 -11.74 -9.66 -17.82
N ASN A 112 -12.11 -8.92 -16.79
CA ASN A 112 -11.20 -8.04 -16.05
C ASN A 112 -10.39 -8.83 -15.01
N VAL A 113 -9.56 -9.73 -15.53
CA VAL A 113 -8.73 -10.66 -14.75
C VAL A 113 -7.79 -9.95 -13.77
N PRO A 114 -7.09 -8.84 -14.12
CA PRO A 114 -6.23 -8.14 -13.17
C PRO A 114 -6.98 -7.63 -11.93
N LYS A 115 -8.15 -6.99 -12.12
CA LYS A 115 -8.93 -6.47 -10.99
C LYS A 115 -9.50 -7.58 -10.14
N ALA A 116 -10.07 -8.62 -10.76
CA ALA A 116 -10.58 -9.78 -10.04
C ALA A 116 -9.49 -10.44 -9.19
N GLY A 117 -8.31 -10.69 -9.80
CA GLY A 117 -7.17 -11.30 -9.12
C GLY A 117 -6.74 -10.52 -7.88
N ARG A 118 -6.65 -9.19 -7.94
CA ARG A 118 -6.26 -8.35 -6.80
C ARG A 118 -7.26 -8.42 -5.65
N ILE A 119 -8.56 -8.47 -5.94
CA ILE A 119 -9.60 -8.61 -4.92
C ILE A 119 -9.52 -10.00 -4.28
N TYR A 120 -9.45 -11.07 -5.07
CA TYR A 120 -9.28 -12.43 -4.52
C TYR A 120 -8.00 -12.58 -3.70
N TYR A 121 -6.90 -11.94 -4.13
CA TYR A 121 -5.64 -11.96 -3.41
C TYR A 121 -5.76 -11.28 -2.04
N THR A 122 -6.44 -10.12 -2.01
CA THR A 122 -6.74 -9.42 -0.76
C THR A 122 -7.60 -10.28 0.18
N LEU A 123 -8.68 -10.88 -0.33
CA LEU A 123 -9.52 -11.80 0.45
C LEU A 123 -8.71 -12.98 0.99
N ARG A 124 -7.85 -13.58 0.16
CA ARG A 124 -7.04 -14.75 0.52
C ARG A 124 -6.01 -14.46 1.60
N ASN A 125 -5.35 -13.30 1.53
CA ASN A 125 -4.36 -12.89 2.53
C ASN A 125 -4.99 -12.59 3.88
N ASN A 126 -6.26 -12.17 3.90
CA ASN A 126 -7.00 -11.88 5.13
C ASN A 126 -7.87 -13.04 5.61
N TYR A 127 -7.95 -14.16 4.88
CA TYR A 127 -8.92 -15.22 5.13
C TYR A 127 -8.86 -15.80 6.55
N ALA A 128 -7.66 -15.97 7.11
CA ALA A 128 -7.48 -16.43 8.49
C ALA A 128 -8.14 -15.50 9.53
N SER A 129 -8.20 -14.20 9.25
CA SER A 129 -8.85 -13.22 10.13
C SER A 129 -10.39 -13.30 10.09
N PHE A 130 -10.96 -14.03 9.14
CA PHE A 130 -12.41 -14.21 8.98
C PHE A 130 -12.95 -15.44 9.73
N SER A 131 -12.16 -16.10 10.58
CA SER A 131 -12.57 -17.30 11.31
C SER A 131 -13.90 -17.12 12.06
N GLY A 132 -14.10 -15.96 12.70
CA GLY A 132 -15.34 -15.62 13.41
C GLY A 132 -16.55 -15.33 12.50
N LEU A 133 -16.33 -15.19 11.19
CA LEU A 133 -17.35 -14.89 10.17
C LEU A 133 -17.68 -16.09 9.28
N LYS A 134 -16.97 -17.22 9.41
CA LYS A 134 -16.97 -18.32 8.44
C LYS A 134 -18.36 -18.77 8.01
N GLU A 135 -19.27 -18.95 8.96
CA GLU A 135 -20.66 -19.38 8.69
C GLU A 135 -21.51 -18.36 7.91
N MET A 136 -21.05 -17.11 7.81
CA MET A 136 -21.74 -16.02 7.09
C MET A 136 -21.11 -15.74 5.73
N LEU A 137 -19.99 -16.38 5.40
CA LEU A 137 -19.30 -16.18 4.12
C LEU A 137 -19.84 -17.15 3.07
N SER A 138 -20.01 -16.63 1.85
CA SER A 138 -20.46 -17.39 0.68
C SER A 138 -19.32 -18.10 -0.06
N PHE A 139 -18.14 -18.15 0.55
CA PHE A 139 -16.92 -18.71 -0.03
C PHE A 139 -15.99 -19.21 1.06
N ASP A 140 -15.02 -20.05 0.67
CA ASP A 140 -13.98 -20.57 1.54
C ASP A 140 -12.56 -20.39 0.96
N ASP A 141 -11.54 -20.91 1.65
CA ASP A 141 -10.15 -20.84 1.20
C ASP A 141 -9.94 -21.56 -0.14
N ALA A 142 -10.59 -22.71 -0.33
CA ALA A 142 -10.48 -23.52 -1.54
C ALA A 142 -11.02 -22.78 -2.76
N TYR A 143 -12.15 -22.09 -2.58
CA TYR A 143 -12.73 -21.19 -3.57
C TYR A 143 -11.74 -20.09 -3.99
N LEU A 144 -11.16 -19.38 -3.02
CA LEU A 144 -10.21 -18.29 -3.28
C LEU A 144 -8.96 -18.79 -4.01
N ASN A 145 -8.40 -19.94 -3.58
CA ASN A 145 -7.23 -20.55 -4.23
C ASN A 145 -7.54 -20.95 -5.68
N THR A 146 -8.72 -21.49 -5.93
CA THR A 146 -9.18 -21.88 -7.28
C THR A 146 -9.29 -20.66 -8.19
N LYS A 147 -9.94 -19.58 -7.71
CA LYS A 147 -10.08 -18.35 -8.47
C LYS A 147 -8.74 -17.65 -8.73
N LEU A 148 -7.86 -17.59 -7.74
CA LEU A 148 -6.51 -17.05 -7.91
C LEU A 148 -5.66 -17.86 -8.89
N SER A 149 -5.71 -19.18 -8.81
CA SER A 149 -5.03 -20.07 -9.76
C SER A 149 -5.50 -19.80 -11.20
N SER A 150 -6.82 -19.64 -11.40
CA SER A 150 -7.38 -19.27 -12.69
C SER A 150 -6.87 -17.91 -13.18
N CYS A 151 -6.87 -16.88 -12.31
CA CYS A 151 -6.35 -15.55 -12.66
C CYS A 151 -4.87 -15.60 -13.07
N ARG A 152 -4.02 -16.29 -12.30
CA ARG A 152 -2.58 -16.45 -12.59
C ARG A 152 -2.36 -17.13 -13.93
N LYS A 153 -3.04 -18.26 -14.19
CA LYS A 153 -2.95 -18.99 -15.48
C LYS A 153 -3.37 -18.10 -16.65
N ASN A 154 -4.47 -17.36 -16.47
CA ASN A 154 -5.00 -16.50 -17.52
C ASN A 154 -4.05 -15.33 -17.84
N LEU A 155 -3.55 -14.62 -16.83
CA LEU A 155 -2.58 -13.53 -17.01
C LEU A 155 -1.27 -14.02 -17.64
N SER A 156 -0.76 -15.16 -17.18
CA SER A 156 0.45 -15.79 -17.74
C SER A 156 0.25 -16.09 -19.23
N ARG A 157 -0.82 -16.80 -19.57
CA ARG A 157 -1.17 -17.15 -20.96
C ARG A 157 -1.27 -15.91 -21.84
N GLN A 158 -2.04 -14.90 -21.41
CA GLN A 158 -2.18 -13.65 -22.18
C GLN A 158 -0.83 -12.93 -22.33
N GLY A 159 -0.01 -12.88 -21.30
CA GLY A 159 1.31 -12.24 -21.36
C GLY A 159 2.21 -12.88 -22.41
N PHE A 160 2.30 -14.21 -22.42
CA PHE A 160 3.06 -14.94 -23.43
C PHE A 160 2.47 -14.82 -24.83
N GLU A 161 1.14 -14.77 -24.97
CA GLU A 161 0.48 -14.51 -26.26
C GLU A 161 0.86 -13.14 -26.82
N GLN A 162 0.84 -12.09 -25.99
CA GLN A 162 1.23 -10.73 -26.40
C GLN A 162 2.71 -10.64 -26.75
N TYR A 163 3.57 -11.30 -25.98
CA TYR A 163 5.00 -11.36 -26.24
C TYR A 163 5.29 -11.99 -27.62
N ARG A 164 4.65 -13.12 -27.95
CA ARG A 164 4.79 -13.78 -29.27
C ARG A 164 4.30 -12.91 -30.43
N LYS A 165 3.33 -12.03 -30.19
CA LYS A 165 2.84 -11.06 -31.18
C LYS A 165 3.77 -9.84 -31.35
N GLY A 166 4.85 -9.76 -30.57
CA GLY A 166 5.73 -8.58 -30.55
C GLY A 166 5.19 -7.42 -29.72
N ASN A 167 4.05 -7.59 -29.03
CA ASN A 167 3.45 -6.58 -28.17
C ASN A 167 4.13 -6.58 -26.79
N ILE A 168 5.42 -6.24 -26.76
CA ILE A 168 6.28 -6.36 -25.58
C ILE A 168 5.73 -5.58 -24.38
N GLU A 169 5.26 -4.35 -24.60
CA GLU A 169 4.71 -3.50 -23.53
C GLU A 169 3.48 -4.14 -22.88
N ARG A 170 2.59 -4.70 -23.70
CA ARG A 170 1.37 -5.35 -23.20
C ARG A 170 1.70 -6.64 -22.44
N ALA A 171 2.70 -7.39 -22.90
CA ALA A 171 3.17 -8.58 -22.19
C ALA A 171 3.72 -8.23 -20.80
N ILE A 172 4.57 -7.20 -20.71
CA ILE A 172 5.13 -6.71 -19.44
C ILE A 172 4.01 -6.32 -18.49
N ALA A 173 3.01 -5.53 -18.94
CA ALA A 173 1.89 -5.10 -18.11
C ALA A 173 1.10 -6.29 -17.53
N LEU A 174 0.79 -7.31 -18.35
CA LEU A 174 0.08 -8.51 -17.91
C LEU A 174 0.87 -9.33 -16.88
N TRP A 175 2.19 -9.43 -17.05
CA TRP A 175 3.05 -10.10 -16.09
C TRP A 175 3.23 -9.32 -14.79
N GLN A 176 3.26 -7.99 -14.85
CA GLN A 176 3.24 -7.15 -13.65
C GLN A 176 1.92 -7.30 -12.87
N ASP A 177 0.79 -7.38 -13.58
CA ASP A 177 -0.50 -7.71 -12.96
C ASP A 177 -0.52 -9.11 -12.32
N LEU A 178 0.16 -10.09 -12.94
CA LEU A 178 0.34 -11.41 -12.33
C LEU A 178 1.19 -11.31 -11.05
N LEU A 179 2.30 -10.58 -11.08
CA LEU A 179 3.17 -10.41 -9.91
C LEU A 179 2.48 -9.67 -8.76
N ALA A 180 1.45 -8.87 -9.03
CA ALA A 180 0.63 -8.26 -7.99
C ALA A 180 -0.18 -9.29 -7.16
N ILE A 181 -0.38 -10.51 -7.69
CA ILE A 181 -1.16 -11.59 -7.04
C ILE A 181 -0.36 -12.89 -6.84
N ASP A 182 0.88 -12.90 -7.30
CA ASP A 182 1.88 -13.95 -7.11
C ASP A 182 3.29 -13.33 -7.06
N PRO A 183 3.61 -12.57 -5.99
CA PRO A 183 4.83 -11.77 -5.93
C PRO A 183 6.11 -12.60 -5.95
N GLU A 184 6.05 -13.89 -5.66
CA GLU A 184 7.21 -14.79 -5.59
C GLU A 184 7.45 -15.61 -6.87
N ASN A 185 6.67 -15.35 -7.92
CA ASN A 185 6.81 -16.06 -9.19
C ASN A 185 8.13 -15.73 -9.90
N LYS A 186 9.13 -16.61 -9.74
CA LYS A 186 10.48 -16.43 -10.30
C LYS A 186 10.48 -16.39 -11.83
N ASP A 187 9.66 -17.22 -12.47
CA ASP A 187 9.60 -17.33 -13.93
C ASP A 187 9.04 -16.06 -14.54
N ILE A 188 7.96 -15.52 -13.96
CA ILE A 188 7.35 -14.28 -14.44
C ILE A 188 8.25 -13.07 -14.14
N LYS A 189 8.96 -13.04 -12.99
CA LYS A 189 10.02 -12.04 -12.74
C LYS A 189 11.08 -12.07 -13.84
N ALA A 190 11.53 -13.27 -14.25
CA ALA A 190 12.51 -13.42 -15.31
C ALA A 190 11.96 -12.94 -16.67
N ALA A 191 10.71 -13.32 -17.01
CA ALA A 191 10.05 -12.89 -18.23
C ALA A 191 9.94 -11.35 -18.33
N VAL A 192 9.54 -10.68 -17.25
CA VAL A 192 9.48 -9.20 -17.18
C VAL A 192 10.86 -8.60 -17.42
N ARG A 193 11.92 -9.13 -16.77
CA ARG A 193 13.29 -8.62 -16.97
C ARG A 193 13.73 -8.74 -18.44
N THR A 194 13.56 -9.91 -19.05
CA THR A 194 13.95 -10.16 -20.45
C THR A 194 13.19 -9.24 -21.40
N ALA A 195 11.87 -9.16 -21.27
CA ALA A 195 11.05 -8.30 -22.11
C ALA A 195 11.37 -6.81 -21.93
N THR A 196 11.65 -6.37 -20.70
CA THR A 196 12.06 -4.98 -20.43
C THR A 196 13.39 -4.67 -21.10
N GLN A 197 14.36 -5.59 -21.06
CA GLN A 197 15.64 -5.40 -21.75
C GLN A 197 15.45 -5.33 -23.27
N GLN A 198 14.63 -6.22 -23.83
CA GLN A 198 14.31 -6.20 -25.25
C GLN A 198 13.64 -4.88 -25.67
N GLN A 199 12.67 -4.39 -24.88
CA GLN A 199 11.99 -3.11 -25.13
C GLN A 199 12.98 -1.95 -25.20
N LYS A 200 13.93 -1.87 -24.26
CA LYS A 200 14.99 -0.84 -24.25
C LYS A 200 15.84 -0.90 -25.51
N ASN A 201 16.32 -2.09 -25.88
CA ASN A 201 17.14 -2.26 -27.08
C ASN A 201 16.39 -1.83 -28.37
N LEU A 202 15.08 -2.11 -28.45
CA LEU A 202 14.23 -1.67 -29.57
C LEU A 202 14.05 -0.15 -29.60
N GLN A 203 13.89 0.48 -28.43
CA GLN A 203 13.77 1.94 -28.32
C GLN A 203 15.08 2.64 -28.72
N ASP A 204 16.23 2.14 -28.27
CA ASP A 204 17.54 2.70 -28.60
C ASP A 204 17.83 2.57 -30.10
N LYS A 205 17.46 1.45 -30.72
CA LYS A 205 17.57 1.26 -32.17
C LYS A 205 16.70 2.24 -32.97
N ASN A 206 15.56 2.66 -32.41
CA ASN A 206 14.60 3.52 -33.07
C ASN A 206 14.76 5.01 -32.72
N ARG A 207 15.80 5.39 -31.96
CA ARG A 207 16.05 6.79 -31.60
C ARG A 207 16.66 7.54 -32.80
N PRO A 208 16.05 8.63 -33.28
CA PRO A 208 16.67 9.48 -34.31
C PRO A 208 17.89 10.21 -33.74
N PHE A 209 18.91 10.43 -34.59
CA PHE A 209 20.14 11.15 -34.27
C PHE A 209 19.90 12.62 -33.96
#